data_AF-A0AAV9E384-F1
#
_entry.id   AF-A0AAV9E384-F1
#
_cell.length_a   1.000
_cell.length_b   1.000
_cell.length_c   1.000
_cell.angle_alpha   90.00
_cell.angle_beta   90.00
_cell.angle_gamma   90.00
#
_symmetry.space_group_name_H-M   'P 1'
#
loop_
_entity.id
_entity.type
_entity.pdbx_description
1 polymer ?
#
loop_
_entity_poly.entity_id
_entity_poly.type
_entity_poly.pdbx_seq_one_letter_code
_entity_poly.pdbx_strand_id
1 'polypeptide(L)'
;MDNMNMRPDPSTGYPGRTYRFYTGETVYSFGDGLSYSHFSHHLVKALPKLVSIPLEKGHECRTKRCGSVKLLQDQCEDLAFDVELRVMNNGTMDGSHVVFLYSSPPAVHNAPKKQLLAFERITLGAQREGVGVQGGRLQGFKRGG
;
A
#
# COMPACT_ATOMS: atom_id res chain seq x y z
N MET A 1 -1.40 -29.07 -8.71
CA MET A 1 -1.18 -27.63 -8.47
C MET A 1 0.31 -27.49 -8.26
N ASP A 2 1.05 -27.19 -9.32
CA ASP A 2 2.47 -27.58 -9.32
C ASP A 2 3.41 -26.37 -9.19
N ASN A 3 2.89 -25.16 -9.40
CA ASN A 3 3.62 -23.91 -9.22
C ASN A 3 3.00 -23.11 -8.06
N MET A 4 3.79 -22.82 -7.03
CA MET A 4 3.39 -22.04 -5.85
C MET A 4 4.07 -20.66 -5.79
N ASN A 5 4.82 -20.28 -6.83
CA ASN A 5 5.52 -19.00 -6.89
C ASN A 5 4.52 -17.85 -6.99
N MET A 6 4.71 -16.79 -6.20
CA MET A 6 3.82 -15.62 -6.25
C MET A 6 4.22 -14.62 -7.33
N ARG A 7 5.51 -14.54 -7.67
CA ARG A 7 6.08 -13.55 -8.57
C ARG A 7 5.91 -13.97 -10.04
N PRO A 8 5.76 -13.01 -10.97
CA PRO A 8 5.77 -13.31 -12.38
C PRO A 8 7.14 -13.84 -12.81
N ASP A 9 7.13 -14.69 -13.82
CA ASP A 9 8.32 -15.17 -14.51
C ASP A 9 8.11 -15.00 -16.02
N PRO A 10 8.73 -13.98 -16.63
CA PRO A 10 8.62 -13.72 -18.06
C PRO A 10 9.16 -14.87 -18.93
N SER A 11 10.10 -15.68 -18.42
CA SER A 11 10.72 -16.76 -19.20
C SER A 11 9.75 -17.93 -19.44
N THR A 12 8.85 -18.17 -18.50
CA THR A 12 7.82 -19.21 -18.57
C THR A 12 6.45 -18.65 -18.97
N GLY A 13 6.34 -17.34 -19.18
CA GLY A 13 5.06 -16.65 -19.40
C GLY A 13 4.15 -16.61 -18.17
N TYR A 14 4.67 -16.94 -17.00
CA TYR A 14 3.89 -16.98 -15.77
C TYR A 14 3.59 -15.56 -15.26
N PRO A 15 2.30 -15.16 -15.15
CA PRO A 15 1.94 -13.76 -14.88
C PRO A 15 2.01 -13.38 -13.40
N GLY A 16 2.42 -14.28 -12.51
CA GLY A 16 2.37 -14.07 -11.07
C GLY A 16 0.94 -14.21 -10.49
N ARG A 17 0.79 -13.99 -9.19
CA ARG A 17 -0.48 -14.18 -8.47
C ARG A 17 -0.84 -12.99 -7.60
N THR A 18 -2.14 -12.84 -7.37
CA THR A 18 -2.76 -11.78 -6.53
C THR A 18 -2.53 -10.37 -7.06
N TYR A 19 -3.22 -9.39 -6.50
CA TYR A 19 -3.04 -7.97 -6.84
C TYR A 19 -1.60 -7.47 -6.65
N ARG A 20 -0.79 -8.17 -5.84
CA ARG A 20 0.59 -7.80 -5.53
C ARG A 20 1.52 -8.02 -6.72
N PHE A 21 1.32 -9.09 -7.49
CA PHE A 21 2.29 -9.54 -8.49
C PHE A 21 1.69 -9.86 -9.86
N TYR A 22 0.37 -10.03 -9.95
CA TYR A 22 -0.29 -10.38 -11.20
C TYR A 22 -0.08 -9.30 -12.26
N THR A 23 0.44 -9.70 -13.43
CA THR A 23 0.77 -8.80 -14.56
C THR A 23 -0.29 -8.75 -15.65
N GLY A 24 -1.27 -9.66 -15.63
CA GLY A 24 -2.36 -9.69 -16.61
C GLY A 24 -3.47 -8.67 -16.34
N GLU A 25 -4.45 -8.64 -17.24
CA GLU A 25 -5.64 -7.78 -17.12
C GLU A 25 -6.65 -8.33 -16.11
N THR A 26 -7.23 -7.43 -15.32
CA THR A 26 -8.28 -7.74 -14.35
C THR A 26 -9.60 -7.14 -14.79
N VAL A 27 -10.68 -7.91 -14.75
CA VAL A 27 -12.03 -7.37 -14.97
C VAL A 27 -12.44 -6.43 -13.83
N TYR A 28 -12.16 -6.85 -12.59
CA TYR A 28 -12.25 -6.02 -11.38
C TYR A 28 -10.99 -6.25 -10.54
N SER A 29 -10.38 -5.16 -10.12
CA SER A 29 -9.19 -5.19 -9.28
C SER A 29 -9.54 -5.54 -7.84
N PHE A 30 -8.56 -6.07 -7.11
CA PHE A 30 -8.69 -6.19 -5.66
C PHE A 30 -8.90 -4.80 -5.03
N GLY A 31 -9.98 -4.69 -4.26
CA GLY A 31 -10.41 -3.45 -3.62
C GLY A 31 -11.45 -2.66 -4.41
N ASP A 32 -11.80 -3.08 -5.63
CA ASP A 32 -12.92 -2.47 -6.36
C ASP A 32 -14.24 -2.76 -5.64
N GLY A 33 -15.06 -1.73 -5.52
CA GLY A 33 -16.35 -1.80 -4.86
C GLY A 33 -17.19 -0.58 -5.20
N LEU A 34 -18.50 -0.80 -5.28
CA LEU A 34 -19.49 0.26 -5.50
C LEU A 34 -20.24 0.53 -4.21
N SER A 35 -20.80 1.73 -4.11
CA SER A 35 -21.71 2.12 -3.03
C SER A 35 -22.93 2.81 -3.64
N TYR A 36 -24.04 2.82 -2.91
CA TYR A 36 -25.24 3.57 -3.29
C TYR A 36 -25.10 5.08 -3.03
N SER A 37 -23.96 5.53 -2.53
CA SER A 37 -23.61 6.94 -2.39
C SER A 37 -22.23 7.24 -2.97
N HIS A 38 -21.93 8.51 -3.18
CA HIS A 38 -20.65 8.99 -3.69
C HIS A 38 -19.79 9.53 -2.56
N PHE A 39 -18.53 9.13 -2.49
CA PHE A 39 -17.60 9.55 -1.45
C PHE A 39 -16.39 10.27 -2.05
N SER A 40 -15.97 11.37 -1.44
CA SER A 40 -14.71 12.05 -1.79
C SER A 40 -13.73 12.02 -0.62
N HIS A 41 -12.44 12.03 -0.94
CA HIS A 41 -11.36 11.94 0.03
C HIS A 41 -10.51 13.21 0.03
N HIS A 42 -10.10 13.65 1.21
CA HIS A 42 -9.15 14.74 1.37
C HIS A 42 -8.09 14.36 2.39
N LEU A 43 -6.82 14.45 2.00
CA LEU A 43 -5.70 14.13 2.89
C LEU A 43 -5.54 15.25 3.93
N VAL A 44 -5.68 14.91 5.22
CA VAL A 44 -5.58 15.87 6.33
C VAL A 44 -4.15 15.86 6.88
N LYS A 45 -3.64 14.68 7.20
CA LYS A 45 -2.26 14.48 7.66
C LYS A 45 -1.48 13.75 6.59
N ALA A 46 -0.57 14.49 5.94
CA ALA A 46 0.27 13.95 4.89
C ALA A 46 1.45 13.14 5.45
N LEU A 47 1.89 12.15 4.67
CA LEU A 47 3.09 11.38 4.95
C LEU A 47 4.34 12.26 4.88
N PRO A 48 5.37 11.95 5.69
CA PRO A 48 6.66 12.58 5.53
C PRO A 48 7.20 12.31 4.12
N LYS A 49 7.59 13.37 3.41
CA LYS A 49 8.21 13.26 2.08
C LYS A 49 9.58 12.59 2.13
N LEU A 50 10.23 12.65 3.29
CA LEU A 50 11.55 12.09 3.55
C LEU A 50 11.49 11.30 4.86
N VAL A 51 11.99 10.08 4.82
CA VAL A 51 12.14 9.21 5.98
C VAL A 51 13.62 8.88 6.13
N SER A 52 14.15 9.14 7.33
CA SER A 52 15.54 8.83 7.65
C SER A 52 15.62 7.41 8.19
N ILE A 53 16.43 6.57 7.55
CA ILE A 53 16.60 5.17 7.94
C ILE A 53 18.03 4.97 8.44
N PRO A 54 18.24 4.45 9.66
CA PRO A 54 19.57 4.17 10.17
C PRO A 54 20.17 2.98 9.42
N LEU A 55 21.16 3.24 8.56
CA LEU A 55 21.92 2.20 7.87
C LEU A 55 23.09 1.72 8.74
N GLU A 56 23.50 0.46 8.60
CA GLU A 56 24.70 -0.06 9.27
C GLU A 56 25.98 0.69 8.85
N LYS A 57 27.01 0.68 9.73
CA LYS A 57 28.31 1.29 9.43
C LYS A 57 28.96 0.53 8.27
N GLY A 58 29.28 1.24 7.18
CA GLY A 58 29.87 0.65 5.97
C GLY A 58 28.85 0.27 4.88
N HIS A 59 27.56 0.51 5.08
CA HIS A 59 26.55 0.24 4.04
C HIS A 59 26.81 1.11 2.80
N GLU A 60 26.85 0.48 1.61
CA GLU A 60 27.22 1.14 0.34
C GLU A 60 26.36 2.37 0.04
N CYS A 61 25.08 2.33 0.42
CA CYS A 61 24.13 3.43 0.23
C CYS A 61 24.38 4.67 1.12
N ARG A 62 25.42 4.66 1.98
CA ARG A 62 25.88 5.86 2.68
C ARG A 62 26.76 6.74 1.79
N THR A 63 27.51 6.15 0.86
CA THR A 63 28.43 6.85 -0.04
C THR A 63 27.93 6.90 -1.47
N LYS A 64 27.03 5.99 -1.85
CA LYS A 64 26.41 5.93 -3.18
C LYS A 64 24.90 6.14 -3.11
N ARG A 65 24.30 6.66 -4.18
CA ARG A 65 22.84 6.74 -4.31
C ARG A 65 22.30 5.36 -4.68
N CYS A 66 21.44 4.81 -3.82
CA CYS A 66 20.77 3.53 -4.05
C CYS A 66 19.29 3.72 -4.41
N GLY A 67 18.78 2.88 -5.31
CA GLY A 67 17.34 2.84 -5.65
C GLY A 67 16.48 2.05 -4.66
N SER A 68 17.11 1.19 -3.85
CA SER A 68 16.46 0.44 -2.78
C SER A 68 17.48 0.03 -1.73
N VAL A 69 17.02 -0.12 -0.49
CA VAL A 69 17.80 -0.66 0.62
C VAL A 69 17.05 -1.84 1.21
N LYS A 70 17.78 -2.91 1.55
CA LYS A 70 17.24 -4.05 2.27
C LYS A 70 17.36 -3.78 3.77
N LEU A 71 16.21 -3.65 4.44
CA LEU A 71 16.15 -3.47 5.88
C LEU A 71 15.76 -4.77 6.55
N LEU A 72 16.29 -4.98 7.75
CA LEU A 72 15.80 -6.00 8.67
C LEU A 72 14.50 -5.50 9.32
N GLN A 73 13.66 -6.44 9.76
CA GLN A 73 12.29 -6.15 10.24
C GLN A 73 12.30 -5.21 11.46
N ASP A 74 13.29 -5.37 12.33
CA ASP A 74 13.57 -4.59 13.54
C ASP A 74 13.89 -3.11 13.23
N GLN A 75 14.54 -2.82 12.10
CA GLN A 75 14.92 -1.45 11.70
C GLN A 75 13.75 -0.62 11.16
N CYS A 76 12.63 -1.25 10.80
CA CYS A 76 11.43 -0.56 10.33
C CYS A 76 10.43 -0.27 11.46
N GLU A 77 10.73 -0.72 12.68
CA GLU A 77 9.76 -0.69 13.75
C GLU A 77 9.38 0.72 14.20
N ASP A 78 10.35 1.62 14.15
CA ASP A 78 10.22 3.04 14.51
C ASP A 78 9.80 3.92 13.33
N LEU A 79 9.60 3.34 12.15
CA LEU A 79 9.21 4.06 10.93
C LEU A 79 7.70 4.01 10.68
N ALA A 80 6.93 4.10 11.76
CA ALA A 80 5.49 4.21 11.69
C ALA A 80 5.08 5.65 11.37
N PHE A 81 3.99 5.79 10.62
CA PHE A 81 3.38 7.07 10.33
C PHE A 81 1.86 6.92 10.37
N ASP A 82 1.18 8.03 10.71
CA ASP A 82 -0.27 8.09 10.63
C ASP A 82 -0.66 8.78 9.34
N VAL A 83 -1.62 8.18 8.63
CA VAL A 83 -2.35 8.83 7.56
C VAL A 83 -3.72 9.18 8.08
N GLU A 84 -4.06 10.46 7.99
CA GLU A 84 -5.40 10.94 8.31
C GLU A 84 -6.10 11.39 7.04
N LEU A 85 -7.24 10.78 6.77
CA LEU A 85 -8.05 11.03 5.59
C LEU A 85 -9.43 11.50 6.02
N ARG A 86 -9.84 12.67 5.55
CA ARG A 86 -11.22 13.11 5.65
C ARG A 86 -12.00 12.45 4.53
N VAL A 87 -13.11 11.82 4.88
CA VAL A 87 -14.06 11.20 3.96
C VAL A 87 -15.36 11.98 4.03
N MET A 88 -15.84 12.44 2.88
CA MET A 88 -17.13 13.12 2.77
C MET A 88 -18.08 12.27 1.94
N ASN A 89 -19.30 12.07 2.43
CA ASN A 89 -20.39 11.49 1.68
C ASN A 89 -21.11 12.59 0.89
N ASN A 90 -20.82 12.68 -0.41
CA ASN A 90 -21.37 13.66 -1.34
C ASN A 90 -22.70 13.23 -1.97
N GLY A 91 -23.19 12.03 -1.69
CA GLY A 91 -24.48 11.58 -2.22
C GLY A 91 -25.66 11.92 -1.33
N THR A 92 -26.85 11.54 -1.79
CA THR A 92 -28.13 11.82 -1.12
C THR A 92 -28.57 10.72 -0.17
N MET A 93 -27.82 9.62 -0.11
CA MET A 93 -28.10 8.47 0.75
C MET A 93 -27.00 8.27 1.78
N ASP A 94 -27.39 7.74 2.93
CA ASP A 94 -26.46 7.23 3.92
C ASP A 94 -25.70 6.03 3.33
N GLY A 95 -24.45 5.86 3.73
CA GLY A 95 -23.65 4.76 3.20
C GLY A 95 -22.44 4.43 4.04
N SER A 96 -21.99 3.18 3.92
CA SER A 96 -20.67 2.76 4.37
C SER A 96 -19.66 2.89 3.23
N HIS A 97 -18.44 3.26 3.58
CA HIS A 97 -17.30 3.34 2.68
C HIS A 97 -16.10 2.66 3.30
N VAL A 98 -15.37 1.87 2.50
CA VAL A 98 -14.14 1.19 2.94
C VAL A 98 -12.96 1.86 2.26
N VAL A 99 -12.02 2.34 3.06
CA VAL A 99 -10.79 2.97 2.58
C VAL A 99 -9.66 1.97 2.74
N PHE A 100 -8.84 1.79 1.70
CA PHE A 100 -7.65 0.92 1.73
C PHE A 100 -6.38 1.77 1.64
N LEU A 101 -5.42 1.55 2.54
CA LEU A 101 -4.07 2.12 2.45
C LEU A 101 -3.11 1.10 1.85
N TYR A 102 -2.55 1.44 0.69
CA TYR A 102 -1.53 0.64 0.02
C TYR A 102 -0.16 1.32 0.06
N SER A 103 0.91 0.51 0.07
CA SER A 103 2.29 0.93 -0.18
C SER A 103 2.80 0.34 -1.49
N SER A 104 3.48 1.14 -2.31
CA SER A 104 4.13 0.71 -3.55
C SER A 104 5.64 0.94 -3.45
N PRO A 105 6.45 -0.13 -3.41
CA PRO A 105 7.91 0.01 -3.43
C PRO A 105 8.43 0.43 -4.81
N PRO A 106 9.69 0.89 -4.91
CA PRO A 106 10.37 1.02 -6.20
C PRO A 106 10.32 -0.29 -7.00
N ALA A 107 10.13 -0.19 -8.31
CA ALA A 107 9.99 -1.31 -9.24
C ALA A 107 11.34 -2.02 -9.53
N VAL A 108 12.01 -2.48 -8.47
CA VAL A 108 13.28 -3.21 -8.53
C VAL A 108 13.09 -4.62 -7.97
N HIS A 109 13.92 -5.56 -8.41
CA HIS A 109 13.96 -6.92 -7.86
C HIS A 109 12.62 -7.67 -7.83
N ASN A 110 11.76 -7.48 -8.84
CA ASN A 110 10.41 -8.07 -8.90
C ASN A 110 9.60 -7.80 -7.61
N ALA A 111 9.73 -6.57 -7.07
CA ALA A 111 8.94 -6.08 -5.97
C ALA A 111 7.43 -6.09 -6.33
N PRO A 112 6.54 -6.26 -5.35
CA PRO A 112 5.11 -6.19 -5.62
C PRO A 112 4.71 -4.80 -6.11
N LYS A 113 3.71 -4.75 -6.98
CA LYS A 113 3.11 -3.52 -7.52
C LYS A 113 2.58 -2.61 -6.41
N LYS A 114 1.90 -3.22 -5.44
CA LYS A 114 1.40 -2.59 -4.23
C LYS A 114 1.16 -3.63 -3.15
N GLN A 115 1.12 -3.21 -1.90
CA GLN A 115 0.83 -4.04 -0.73
C GLN A 115 -0.13 -3.32 0.19
N LEU A 116 -1.20 -4.00 0.59
CA LEU A 116 -2.15 -3.48 1.56
C LEU A 116 -1.47 -3.37 2.93
N LEU A 117 -1.53 -2.18 3.52
CA LEU A 117 -1.03 -1.89 4.87
C LEU A 117 -2.15 -1.91 5.90
N ALA A 118 -3.26 -1.25 5.60
CA ALA A 118 -4.42 -1.12 6.49
C ALA A 118 -5.70 -0.91 5.66
N PHE A 119 -6.83 -1.12 6.31
CA PHE A 119 -8.13 -0.73 5.79
C PHE A 119 -9.03 -0.31 6.93
N GLU A 120 -9.99 0.57 6.64
CA GLU A 120 -10.97 1.04 7.61
C GLU A 120 -12.33 1.19 6.95
N ARG A 121 -13.39 0.81 7.67
CA ARG A 121 -14.77 1.03 7.27
C ARG A 121 -15.35 2.19 8.06
N ILE A 122 -15.85 3.19 7.34
CA ILE A 122 -16.57 4.33 7.91
C ILE A 122 -18.02 4.34 7.43
N THR A 123 -18.96 4.74 8.30
CA THR A 123 -20.37 4.92 7.93
C THR A 123 -20.71 6.39 8.10
N LEU A 124 -21.25 6.99 7.03
CA LEU A 124 -21.56 8.42 7.00
C LEU A 124 -22.99 8.62 6.51
N GLY A 125 -23.69 9.54 7.16
CA GLY A 125 -24.96 10.04 6.64
C GLY A 125 -24.76 10.81 5.33
N ALA A 126 -25.84 11.00 4.57
CA ALA A 126 -25.84 11.84 3.39
C ALA A 126 -25.33 13.26 3.72
N GLN A 127 -24.46 13.81 2.87
CA GLN A 127 -23.87 15.15 3.04
C GLN A 127 -23.10 15.32 4.37
N ARG A 128 -22.61 14.23 4.97
CA ARG A 128 -21.79 14.26 6.19
C ARG A 128 -20.35 13.88 5.90
N GLU A 129 -19.46 14.46 6.70
CA GLU A 129 -18.05 14.09 6.75
C GLU A 129 -17.73 13.27 8.00
N GLY A 130 -16.67 12.48 7.89
CA GLY A 130 -15.99 11.86 9.02
C GLY A 130 -14.51 11.69 8.72
N VAL A 131 -13.77 11.32 9.75
CA VAL A 131 -12.32 11.10 9.65
C VAL A 131 -12.07 9.60 9.67
N GLY A 132 -11.38 9.10 8.65
CA GLY A 132 -10.76 7.79 8.64
C GLY A 132 -9.28 7.93 8.99
N VAL A 133 -8.81 7.18 9.99
CA VAL A 133 -7.42 7.18 10.43
C VAL A 133 -6.81 5.83 10.11
N GLN A 134 -5.79 5.83 9.25
CA GLN A 134 -5.05 4.60 8.93
C GLN A 134 -3.60 4.73 9.39
N GLY A 135 -3.26 3.94 10.42
CA GLY A 135 -1.87 3.73 10.81
C GLY A 135 -1.15 2.89 9.74
N GLY A 136 -0.01 3.39 9.25
CA GLY A 136 0.84 2.69 8.31
C GLY A 136 2.21 2.40 8.92
N ARG A 137 2.66 1.14 8.87
CA ARG A 137 4.05 0.77 9.19
C ARG A 137 4.78 0.44 7.90
N LEU A 138 5.96 1.01 7.68
CA LEU A 138 6.84 0.55 6.61
C LEU A 138 7.22 -0.91 6.89
N GLN A 139 6.97 -1.80 5.94
CA GLN A 139 7.40 -3.20 6.05
C GLN A 139 8.69 -3.39 5.24
N GLY A 140 9.70 -4.00 5.87
CA GLY A 140 10.91 -4.42 5.17
C GLY A 140 10.59 -5.50 4.12
N PHE A 141 11.12 -5.33 2.89
CA PHE A 141 10.94 -6.32 1.83
C PHE A 141 11.88 -7.52 2.00
N LYS A 142 11.36 -8.66 2.43
CA LYS A 142 12.08 -9.94 2.45
C LYS A 142 12.05 -10.56 1.04
N ARG A 143 13.21 -10.89 0.46
CA ARG A 143 13.27 -11.82 -0.69
C ARG A 143 12.71 -13.15 -0.20
N GLY A 144 11.61 -13.61 -0.82
CA GLY A 144 11.28 -15.02 -0.79
C GLY A 144 12.23 -15.71 -1.76
N GLY A 145 13.03 -16.64 -1.25
CA GLY A 145 13.87 -17.52 -2.06
C GLY A 145 13.06 -18.43 -2.95
#